data_AF-A0AAX6DSG8-F1
#
_entry.id   AF-A0AAX6DSG8-F1
#
_cell.length_a   1.000
_cell.length_b   1.000
_cell.length_c   1.000
_cell.angle_alpha   90.00
_cell.angle_beta   90.00
_cell.angle_gamma   90.00
#
_symmetry.space_group_name_H-M   'P 1'
#
loop_
_entity.id
_entity.type
_entity.pdbx_description
1 polymer ?
#
loop_
_entity_poly.entity_id
_entity_poly.type
_entity_poly.pdbx_seq_one_letter_code
_entity_poly.pdbx_strand_id
1 'polypeptide(L)'
;MADLSYADQLGKKEHRELAREAVRKSLVLLKNGKSNGKPLLPLAKKAAKILVAGSHADNLGYQCGGWTITWQGESGNNNTVGTTILDAIRFTVDPSTDVVYSERPDTGFVRENEFSYTIVVVGETPYTETAGDNLNLTLPDPGVNTIRNVCGTVRCVVVIVSGRPLAIESYIPSMDALVTAWLPRTEGQGVADVLFGDYGFTGKLSRTWFKSVDQLPMNVGDKHYDPLFPFGFGLTTEVLNK
;
A
#
# COMPACT_ATOMS: atom_id res chain seq x y z
N MET A 1 36.84 -5.83 -23.00
CA MET A 1 35.64 -6.68 -22.77
C MET A 1 35.09 -6.37 -21.39
N ALA A 2 33.77 -6.40 -21.20
CA ALA A 2 33.18 -6.28 -19.87
C ALA A 2 33.43 -7.56 -19.05
N ASP A 3 33.65 -7.41 -17.75
CA ASP A 3 33.69 -8.52 -16.80
C ASP A 3 32.26 -8.99 -16.49
N LEU A 4 31.97 -10.28 -16.71
CA LEU A 4 30.66 -10.89 -16.53
C LEU A 4 30.59 -11.80 -15.29
N SER A 5 31.63 -11.81 -14.45
CA SER A 5 31.75 -12.71 -13.28
C SER A 5 30.56 -12.67 -12.31
N TYR A 6 29.80 -11.57 -12.30
CA TYR A 6 28.62 -11.38 -11.44
C TYR A 6 27.30 -11.19 -12.19
N ALA A 7 27.26 -11.48 -13.50
CA ALA A 7 26.02 -11.34 -14.27
C ALA A 7 24.88 -12.21 -13.70
N ASP A 8 25.22 -13.37 -13.12
CA ASP A 8 24.28 -14.28 -12.47
C ASP A 8 23.70 -13.73 -11.15
N GLN A 9 24.32 -12.71 -10.54
CA GLN A 9 23.85 -12.10 -9.28
C GLN A 9 22.66 -11.16 -9.47
N LEU A 10 22.44 -10.69 -10.70
CA LEU A 10 21.39 -9.72 -11.00
C LEU A 10 20.01 -10.34 -10.79
N GLY A 11 19.24 -9.77 -9.86
CA GLY A 11 17.87 -10.22 -9.59
C GLY A 11 17.77 -11.61 -8.94
N LYS A 12 18.84 -12.11 -8.30
CA LYS A 12 18.84 -13.38 -7.56
C LYS A 12 17.69 -13.50 -6.58
N LYS A 13 17.19 -14.73 -6.44
CA LYS A 13 16.06 -15.05 -5.55
C LYS A 13 16.35 -14.62 -4.12
N GLU A 14 17.56 -14.82 -3.63
CA GLU A 14 17.97 -14.46 -2.26
C GLU A 14 17.87 -12.95 -2.02
N HIS A 15 18.23 -12.13 -3.01
CA HIS A 15 18.08 -10.68 -2.93
C HIS A 15 16.61 -10.26 -2.96
N ARG A 16 15.79 -10.96 -3.73
CA ARG A 16 14.33 -10.73 -3.77
C ARG A 16 13.66 -11.12 -2.46
N GLU A 17 14.06 -12.22 -1.83
CA GLU A 17 13.55 -12.59 -0.50
C GLU A 17 13.96 -11.56 0.57
N LEU A 18 15.19 -11.03 0.49
CA LEU A 18 15.62 -9.92 1.35
C LEU A 18 14.80 -8.65 1.08
N ALA A 19 14.54 -8.32 -0.19
CA ALA A 19 13.72 -7.17 -0.54
C ALA A 19 12.26 -7.35 -0.06
N ARG A 20 11.66 -8.55 -0.22
CA ARG A 20 10.35 -8.90 0.36
C ARG A 20 10.32 -8.72 1.87
N GLU A 21 11.39 -9.14 2.57
CA GLU A 21 11.53 -8.90 4.01
C GLU A 21 11.55 -7.41 4.36
N ALA A 22 12.32 -6.61 3.61
CA ALA A 22 12.39 -5.18 3.80
C ALA A 22 11.02 -4.52 3.55
N VAL A 23 10.29 -4.95 2.51
CA VAL A 23 8.92 -4.51 2.23
C VAL A 23 8.05 -4.75 3.45
N ARG A 24 7.89 -6.00 3.92
CA ARG A 24 7.00 -6.32 5.05
C ARG A 24 7.33 -5.56 6.34
N LYS A 25 8.63 -5.29 6.59
CA LYS A 25 9.08 -4.53 7.76
C LYS A 25 8.89 -3.01 7.63
N SER A 26 8.77 -2.50 6.39
CA SER A 26 8.59 -1.06 6.14
C SER A 26 7.13 -0.60 6.26
N LEU A 27 6.16 -1.49 6.05
CA LEU A 27 4.74 -1.10 6.11
C LEU A 27 4.34 -0.65 7.51
N VAL A 28 3.60 0.46 7.57
CA VAL A 28 3.08 0.99 8.82
C VAL A 28 1.55 0.92 8.80
N LEU A 29 0.99 0.21 9.78
CA LEU A 29 -0.45 0.11 9.98
C LEU A 29 -0.95 1.35 10.73
N LEU A 30 -1.74 2.18 10.06
CA LEU A 30 -2.23 3.46 10.61
C LEU A 30 -3.61 3.34 11.26
N LYS A 31 -4.44 2.43 10.75
CA LYS A 31 -5.79 2.15 11.26
C LYS A 31 -6.13 0.68 11.06
N ASN A 32 -6.83 0.07 12.03
CA ASN A 32 -7.31 -1.31 11.93
C ASN A 32 -8.64 -1.51 12.67
N GLY A 33 -9.71 -0.93 12.13
CA GLY A 33 -11.06 -0.93 12.68
C GLY A 33 -11.67 0.48 12.70
N LYS A 34 -12.98 0.57 12.50
CA LYS A 34 -13.76 1.77 12.86
C LYS A 34 -13.96 1.79 14.38
N SER A 35 -14.27 2.95 14.97
CA SER A 35 -14.44 3.09 16.42
C SER A 35 -15.36 1.99 16.99
N ASN A 36 -14.88 1.22 17.97
CA ASN A 36 -15.54 0.05 18.58
C ASN A 36 -15.77 -1.18 17.66
N GLY A 37 -15.18 -1.21 16.47
CA GLY A 37 -15.23 -2.35 15.55
C GLY A 37 -14.13 -3.37 15.82
N LYS A 38 -14.37 -4.63 15.40
CA LYS A 38 -13.32 -5.65 15.36
C LYS A 38 -12.23 -5.25 14.35
N PRO A 39 -10.96 -5.59 14.61
CA PRO A 39 -9.88 -5.38 13.64
C PRO A 39 -10.20 -6.11 12.33
N LEU A 40 -9.84 -5.48 11.20
CA LEU A 40 -10.01 -6.06 9.87
C LEU A 40 -8.78 -6.88 9.45
N LEU A 41 -7.58 -6.42 9.81
CA LEU A 41 -6.32 -7.11 9.57
C LEU A 41 -5.92 -7.97 10.79
N PRO A 42 -5.36 -9.17 10.58
CA PRO A 42 -5.10 -9.79 9.28
C PRO A 42 -6.37 -10.32 8.58
N LEU A 43 -6.36 -10.31 7.24
CA LEU A 43 -7.45 -10.82 6.41
C LEU A 43 -7.46 -12.34 6.37
N ALA A 44 -8.64 -12.93 6.25
CA ALA A 44 -8.80 -14.37 6.05
C ALA A 44 -8.37 -14.75 4.62
N LYS A 45 -7.38 -15.63 4.49
CA LYS A 45 -6.92 -16.14 3.18
C LYS A 45 -8.00 -16.90 2.41
N LYS A 46 -8.93 -17.54 3.12
CA LYS A 46 -10.08 -18.23 2.54
C LYS A 46 -11.32 -17.36 2.65
N ALA A 47 -11.85 -16.97 1.50
CA ALA A 47 -13.11 -16.24 1.37
C ALA A 47 -13.85 -16.72 0.12
N ALA A 48 -15.14 -16.41 -0.01
CA ALA A 48 -15.88 -16.78 -1.22
C ALA A 48 -15.41 -15.95 -2.42
N LYS A 49 -15.35 -14.63 -2.23
CA LYS A 49 -14.96 -13.66 -3.26
C LYS A 49 -14.41 -12.40 -2.62
N ILE A 50 -13.33 -11.86 -3.17
CA ILE A 50 -12.69 -10.62 -2.70
C ILE A 50 -12.49 -9.66 -3.87
N LEU A 51 -12.43 -8.37 -3.56
CA LEU A 51 -12.10 -7.34 -4.54
C LEU A 51 -10.72 -6.76 -4.25
N VAL A 52 -9.88 -6.71 -5.28
CA VAL A 52 -8.70 -5.85 -5.32
C VAL A 52 -8.96 -4.72 -6.30
N ALA A 53 -8.75 -3.47 -5.86
CA ALA A 53 -9.06 -2.29 -6.65
C ALA A 53 -7.99 -1.20 -6.52
N GLY A 54 -8.09 -0.18 -7.35
CA GLY A 54 -7.23 1.00 -7.33
C GLY A 54 -6.07 0.93 -8.33
N SER A 55 -5.62 2.12 -8.74
CA SER A 55 -4.63 2.32 -9.81
C SER A 55 -3.24 1.74 -9.53
N HIS A 56 -2.95 1.41 -8.27
CA HIS A 56 -1.65 0.88 -7.85
C HIS A 56 -1.69 -0.62 -7.53
N ALA A 57 -2.85 -1.26 -7.65
CA ALA A 57 -2.98 -2.68 -7.33
C ALA A 57 -2.20 -3.56 -8.32
N ASP A 58 -2.29 -3.26 -9.61
CA ASP A 58 -1.64 -4.03 -10.68
C ASP A 58 -0.70 -3.17 -11.54
N ASN A 59 0.16 -2.40 -10.88
CA ASN A 59 1.12 -1.53 -11.56
C ASN A 59 2.49 -1.55 -10.86
N LEU A 60 3.38 -2.38 -11.39
CA LEU A 60 4.73 -2.60 -10.86
C LEU A 60 5.55 -1.30 -10.86
N GLY A 61 5.44 -0.52 -11.94
CA GLY A 61 6.10 0.77 -12.05
C GLY A 61 5.68 1.74 -10.96
N TYR A 62 4.38 1.81 -10.64
CA TYR A 62 3.86 2.69 -9.59
C TYR A 62 4.29 2.27 -8.18
N GLN A 63 4.27 0.97 -7.85
CA GLN A 63 4.78 0.51 -6.55
C GLN A 63 6.31 0.67 -6.42
N CYS A 64 7.01 0.79 -7.55
CA CYS A 64 8.43 1.12 -7.56
C CYS A 64 8.69 2.62 -7.38
N GLY A 65 8.01 3.49 -8.10
CA GLY A 65 8.25 4.94 -8.06
C GLY A 65 9.50 5.36 -8.85
N GLY A 66 9.95 6.60 -8.64
CA GLY A 66 11.11 7.18 -9.32
C GLY A 66 12.41 6.40 -9.10
N TRP A 67 13.40 6.66 -9.96
CA TRP A 67 14.67 5.93 -10.02
C TRP A 67 14.54 4.42 -10.25
N THR A 68 13.51 4.00 -10.98
CA THR A 68 13.31 2.59 -11.33
C THR A 68 13.24 2.45 -12.84
N ILE A 69 14.24 1.80 -13.43
CA ILE A 69 14.48 1.68 -14.89
C ILE A 69 14.77 3.04 -15.55
N THR A 70 13.90 4.03 -15.39
CA THR A 70 14.11 5.40 -15.84
C THR A 70 14.23 6.36 -14.67
N TRP A 71 14.69 7.58 -14.97
CA TRP A 71 14.88 8.63 -13.99
C TRP A 71 13.60 8.95 -13.22
N GLN A 72 12.50 9.25 -13.93
CA GLN A 72 11.21 9.57 -13.32
C GLN A 72 10.41 8.33 -12.89
N GLY A 73 10.91 7.12 -13.20
CA GLY A 73 10.11 5.90 -13.14
C GLY A 73 9.09 5.86 -14.27
N GLU A 74 8.34 4.77 -14.34
CA GLU A 74 7.35 4.53 -15.40
C GLU A 74 6.11 3.84 -14.85
N SER A 75 5.03 3.83 -15.62
CA SER A 75 3.86 3.00 -15.36
C SER A 75 3.97 1.63 -16.04
N GLY A 76 3.29 0.63 -15.49
CA GLY A 76 3.09 -0.67 -16.12
C GLY A 76 4.01 -1.77 -15.58
N ASN A 77 3.90 -2.95 -16.18
CA ASN A 77 4.43 -4.19 -15.60
C ASN A 77 5.57 -4.82 -16.43
N ASN A 78 5.91 -4.24 -17.59
CA ASN A 78 6.79 -4.89 -18.57
C ASN A 78 8.25 -4.39 -18.55
N ASN A 79 8.57 -3.38 -17.74
CA ASN A 79 9.89 -2.71 -17.80
C ASN A 79 10.90 -3.32 -16.82
N THR A 80 10.45 -4.12 -15.85
CA THR A 80 11.31 -4.87 -14.93
C THR A 80 10.60 -6.14 -14.43
N VAL A 81 11.32 -6.98 -13.69
CA VAL A 81 10.80 -8.23 -13.14
C VAL A 81 10.45 -8.03 -11.67
N GLY A 82 9.20 -8.32 -11.31
CA GLY A 82 8.70 -8.27 -9.94
C GLY A 82 7.29 -8.85 -9.82
N THR A 83 6.68 -8.63 -8.67
CA THR A 83 5.32 -9.08 -8.35
C THR A 83 4.49 -7.87 -7.94
N THR A 84 3.37 -7.64 -8.64
CA THR A 84 2.43 -6.58 -8.27
C THR A 84 1.71 -6.94 -6.97
N ILE A 85 1.10 -5.96 -6.31
CA ILE A 85 0.29 -6.22 -5.11
C ILE A 85 -0.91 -7.13 -5.44
N LEU A 86 -1.53 -6.98 -6.62
CA LEU A 86 -2.59 -7.86 -7.11
C LEU A 86 -2.11 -9.31 -7.23
N ASP A 87 -0.99 -9.54 -7.90
CA ASP A 87 -0.45 -10.89 -8.07
C ASP A 87 -0.02 -11.51 -6.73
N ALA A 88 0.59 -10.71 -5.85
CA ALA A 88 0.90 -11.14 -4.49
C ALA A 88 -0.34 -11.58 -3.72
N ILE A 89 -1.45 -10.85 -3.82
CA ILE A 89 -2.73 -11.24 -3.20
C ILE A 89 -3.22 -12.56 -3.79
N ARG A 90 -3.22 -12.71 -5.13
CA ARG A 90 -3.63 -13.94 -5.81
C ARG A 90 -2.81 -15.16 -5.37
N PHE A 91 -1.49 -15.00 -5.17
CA PHE A 91 -0.61 -16.07 -4.70
C PHE A 91 -0.80 -16.42 -3.23
N THR A 92 -1.41 -15.52 -2.44
CA THR A 92 -1.49 -15.66 -0.98
C THR A 92 -2.82 -16.26 -0.51
N VAL A 93 -3.92 -15.98 -1.22
CA VAL A 93 -5.24 -16.47 -0.84
C VAL A 93 -5.39 -17.97 -1.10
N ASP A 94 -6.38 -18.59 -0.45
CA ASP A 94 -6.76 -19.98 -0.69
C ASP A 94 -7.18 -20.14 -2.16
N PRO A 95 -6.79 -21.23 -2.86
CA PRO A 95 -7.17 -21.47 -4.26
C PRO A 95 -8.69 -21.46 -4.52
N SER A 96 -9.53 -21.65 -3.49
CA SER A 96 -10.98 -21.54 -3.60
C SER A 96 -11.51 -20.10 -3.55
N THR A 97 -10.67 -19.11 -3.30
CA THR A 97 -11.07 -17.70 -3.18
C THR A 97 -11.08 -17.04 -4.55
N ASP A 98 -12.24 -16.55 -4.98
CA ASP A 98 -12.35 -15.78 -6.22
C ASP A 98 -11.80 -14.35 -6.02
N VAL A 99 -10.73 -14.01 -6.76
CA VAL A 99 -10.08 -12.70 -6.69
C VAL A 99 -10.48 -11.86 -7.90
N VAL A 100 -11.41 -10.94 -7.69
CA VAL A 100 -11.84 -9.99 -8.72
C VAL A 100 -10.96 -8.75 -8.68
N TYR A 101 -10.44 -8.35 -9.84
CA TYR A 101 -9.73 -7.09 -10.01
C TYR A 101 -10.58 -6.11 -10.80
N SER A 102 -10.70 -4.88 -10.29
CA SER A 102 -11.25 -3.73 -11.03
C SER A 102 -10.51 -2.49 -10.59
N GLU A 103 -9.85 -1.78 -11.51
CA GLU A 103 -9.05 -0.60 -11.16
C GLU A 103 -9.91 0.52 -10.55
N ARG A 104 -11.10 0.74 -11.12
CA ARG A 104 -11.99 1.87 -10.80
C ARG A 104 -13.45 1.44 -10.73
N PRO A 105 -13.81 0.54 -9.79
CA PRO A 105 -15.19 0.09 -9.65
C PRO A 105 -16.07 1.26 -9.18
N ASP A 106 -17.28 1.33 -9.72
CA ASP A 106 -18.34 2.15 -9.17
C ASP A 106 -19.04 1.45 -7.99
N THR A 107 -19.92 2.17 -7.29
CA THR A 107 -20.65 1.62 -6.15
C THR A 107 -21.63 0.50 -6.52
N GLY A 108 -22.17 0.50 -7.74
CA GLY A 108 -23.11 -0.52 -8.20
C GLY A 108 -22.41 -1.87 -8.35
N PHE A 109 -21.27 -1.86 -9.05
CA PHE A 109 -20.39 -3.02 -9.19
C PHE A 109 -20.01 -3.64 -7.83
N VAL A 110 -19.63 -2.81 -6.86
CA VAL A 110 -19.20 -3.31 -5.53
C VAL A 110 -20.38 -3.93 -4.77
N ARG A 111 -21.59 -3.37 -4.87
CA ARG A 111 -22.80 -3.90 -4.21
C ARG A 111 -23.27 -5.22 -4.79
N GLU A 112 -23.31 -5.32 -6.11
CA GLU A 112 -23.86 -6.47 -6.82
C GLU A 112 -23.00 -7.75 -6.69
N ASN A 113 -21.71 -7.60 -6.39
CA ASN A 113 -20.77 -8.71 -6.35
C ASN A 113 -20.57 -9.34 -4.96
N GLU A 114 -21.15 -8.76 -3.89
CA GLU A 114 -21.16 -9.31 -2.53
C GLU A 114 -19.77 -9.74 -2.00
N PHE A 115 -18.76 -8.87 -2.15
CA PHE A 115 -17.40 -9.17 -1.71
C PHE A 115 -17.29 -9.37 -0.19
N SER A 116 -16.51 -10.38 0.24
CA SER A 116 -16.26 -10.67 1.66
C SER A 116 -15.46 -9.55 2.36
N TYR A 117 -14.52 -8.98 1.63
CA TYR A 117 -13.76 -7.78 1.97
C TYR A 117 -13.09 -7.23 0.71
N THR A 118 -12.56 -6.02 0.82
CA THR A 118 -11.94 -5.31 -0.31
C THR A 118 -10.57 -4.75 0.07
N ILE A 119 -9.67 -4.71 -0.91
CA ILE A 119 -8.33 -4.14 -0.79
C ILE A 119 -8.20 -3.07 -1.88
N VAL A 120 -8.00 -1.81 -1.49
CA VAL A 120 -7.86 -0.68 -2.40
C VAL A 120 -6.42 -0.18 -2.33
N VAL A 121 -5.70 -0.25 -3.46
CA VAL A 121 -4.29 0.16 -3.56
C VAL A 121 -4.20 1.41 -4.43
N VAL A 122 -3.80 2.52 -3.82
CA VAL A 122 -3.80 3.86 -4.45
C VAL A 122 -2.58 4.64 -3.96
N GLY A 123 -2.18 5.69 -4.65
CA GLY A 123 -0.90 6.31 -4.34
C GLY A 123 -0.48 7.45 -5.26
N GLU A 124 0.70 7.99 -5.00
CA GLU A 124 1.39 8.91 -5.90
C GLU A 124 1.95 8.17 -7.12
N THR A 125 1.84 8.76 -8.31
CA THR A 125 2.58 8.28 -9.48
C THR A 125 4.09 8.49 -9.30
N PRO A 126 4.95 7.75 -10.03
CA PRO A 126 6.40 7.96 -9.98
C PRO A 126 6.82 9.41 -10.23
N TYR A 127 7.81 9.87 -9.46
CA TYR A 127 8.45 11.18 -9.62
C TYR A 127 9.87 11.12 -9.05
N THR A 128 10.70 12.05 -9.51
CA THR A 128 12.06 12.26 -9.04
C THR A 128 12.41 13.75 -9.03
N GLU A 129 13.11 14.19 -7.98
CA GLU A 129 13.64 15.56 -7.84
C GLU A 129 12.52 16.62 -7.98
N THR A 130 12.73 17.66 -8.80
CA THR A 130 11.78 18.78 -8.96
C THR A 130 10.41 18.34 -9.46
N ALA A 131 10.31 17.24 -10.21
CA ALA A 131 9.01 16.71 -10.63
C ALA A 131 8.18 16.20 -9.43
N GLY A 132 8.82 15.94 -8.30
CA GLY A 132 8.18 15.57 -7.05
C GLY A 132 7.78 16.75 -6.18
N ASP A 133 8.17 17.99 -6.49
CA ASP A 133 7.80 19.16 -5.69
C ASP A 133 6.29 19.38 -5.77
N ASN A 134 5.62 19.36 -4.61
CA ASN A 134 4.17 19.42 -4.54
C ASN A 134 3.73 20.10 -3.23
N LEU A 135 3.03 21.23 -3.34
CA LEU A 135 2.56 22.02 -2.20
C LEU A 135 1.24 21.52 -1.62
N ASN A 136 0.48 20.73 -2.37
CA ASN A 136 -0.85 20.26 -1.96
C ASN A 136 -0.79 18.90 -1.27
N LEU A 137 0.17 18.05 -1.65
CA LEU A 137 0.39 16.70 -1.08
C LEU A 137 -0.89 15.86 -0.95
N THR A 138 -1.82 16.00 -1.90
CA THR A 138 -3.08 15.25 -1.92
C THR A 138 -2.89 13.89 -2.58
N LEU A 139 -3.75 12.93 -2.21
CA LEU A 139 -3.84 11.67 -2.95
C LEU A 139 -4.41 11.94 -4.36
N PRO A 140 -3.72 11.56 -5.44
CA PRO A 140 -4.18 11.87 -6.79
C PRO A 140 -5.40 11.02 -7.19
N ASP A 141 -6.23 11.59 -8.05
CA ASP A 141 -7.35 10.87 -8.65
C ASP A 141 -6.85 9.78 -9.62
N PRO A 142 -7.57 8.64 -9.74
CA PRO A 142 -8.90 8.36 -9.19
C PRO A 142 -8.90 7.87 -7.73
N GLY A 143 -7.78 7.93 -7.01
CA GLY A 143 -7.60 7.25 -5.72
C GLY A 143 -8.68 7.56 -4.69
N VAL A 144 -9.01 8.83 -4.52
CA VAL A 144 -10.05 9.27 -3.57
C VAL A 144 -11.43 8.73 -3.95
N ASN A 145 -11.80 8.80 -5.24
CA ASN A 145 -13.08 8.29 -5.72
C ASN A 145 -13.17 6.77 -5.59
N THR A 146 -12.10 6.04 -5.91
CA THR A 146 -12.06 4.58 -5.70
C THR A 146 -12.22 4.21 -4.23
N ILE A 147 -11.55 4.92 -3.30
CA ILE A 147 -11.73 4.71 -1.85
C ILE A 147 -13.20 4.92 -1.45
N ARG A 148 -13.83 6.01 -1.89
CA ARG A 148 -15.23 6.30 -1.55
C ARG A 148 -16.18 5.23 -2.07
N ASN A 149 -16.05 4.84 -3.34
CA ASN A 149 -16.94 3.87 -3.97
C ASN A 149 -16.85 2.49 -3.31
N VAL A 150 -15.64 2.06 -2.98
CA VAL A 150 -15.38 0.73 -2.43
C VAL A 150 -15.63 0.70 -0.92
N CYS A 151 -14.93 1.55 -0.16
CA CYS A 151 -14.96 1.51 1.30
C CYS A 151 -16.28 2.04 1.90
N GLY A 152 -17.08 2.78 1.12
CA GLY A 152 -18.45 3.14 1.48
C GLY A 152 -19.45 1.98 1.41
N THR A 153 -19.07 0.86 0.79
CA THR A 153 -19.97 -0.25 0.48
C THR A 153 -19.61 -1.53 1.22
N VAL A 154 -18.33 -1.92 1.20
CA VAL A 154 -17.83 -3.15 1.82
C VAL A 154 -16.63 -2.81 2.70
N ARG A 155 -16.37 -3.65 3.71
CA ARG A 155 -15.18 -3.50 4.56
C ARG A 155 -13.91 -3.42 3.72
N CYS A 156 -13.09 -2.43 4.01
CA CYS A 156 -12.06 -2.00 3.09
C CYS A 156 -10.73 -1.73 3.78
N VAL A 157 -9.68 -2.37 3.28
CA VAL A 157 -8.29 -2.03 3.58
C VAL A 157 -7.80 -1.09 2.49
N VAL A 158 -7.33 0.09 2.87
CA VAL A 158 -6.64 1.00 1.95
C VAL A 158 -5.13 0.86 2.14
N VAL A 159 -4.42 0.57 1.06
CA VAL A 159 -2.96 0.56 0.98
C VAL A 159 -2.51 1.78 0.20
N ILE A 160 -1.83 2.71 0.86
CA ILE A 160 -1.27 3.92 0.25
C ILE A 160 0.18 3.66 -0.17
N VAL A 161 0.44 3.77 -1.46
CA VAL A 161 1.79 3.78 -2.06
C VAL A 161 2.22 5.24 -2.25
N SER A 162 3.21 5.71 -1.51
CA SER A 162 3.66 7.10 -1.59
C SER A 162 5.11 7.26 -1.17
N GLY A 163 5.78 8.29 -1.69
CA GLY A 163 7.14 8.63 -1.26
C GLY A 163 7.19 9.33 0.10
N ARG A 164 6.03 9.75 0.62
CA ARG A 164 5.88 10.67 1.76
C ARG A 164 4.46 10.65 2.36
N PRO A 165 4.25 11.25 3.54
CA PRO A 165 2.92 11.52 4.08
C PRO A 165 2.07 12.40 3.14
N LEU A 166 0.78 12.11 3.06
CA LEU A 166 -0.19 12.82 2.21
C LEU A 166 -1.37 13.36 3.03
N ALA A 167 -2.07 14.37 2.51
CA ALA A 167 -3.31 14.90 3.06
C ALA A 167 -4.45 13.88 2.92
N ILE A 168 -4.72 13.13 4.00
CA ILE A 168 -5.68 12.01 3.99
C ILE A 168 -6.73 12.06 5.11
N GLU A 169 -6.66 13.03 6.01
CA GLU A 169 -7.50 13.10 7.21
C GLU A 169 -9.00 12.95 6.90
N SER A 170 -9.47 13.63 5.85
CA SER A 170 -10.87 13.61 5.41
C SER A 170 -11.35 12.24 4.89
N TYR A 171 -10.44 11.34 4.52
CA TYR A 171 -10.76 10.02 3.97
C TYR A 171 -10.65 8.90 5.02
N ILE A 172 -9.88 9.11 6.10
CA ILE A 172 -9.71 8.12 7.17
C ILE A 172 -11.03 7.56 7.72
N PRO A 173 -12.12 8.34 7.89
CA PRO A 173 -13.38 7.79 8.39
C PRO A 173 -14.02 6.71 7.51
N SER A 174 -13.83 6.74 6.18
CA SER A 174 -14.42 5.74 5.27
C SER A 174 -13.70 4.40 5.31
N MET A 175 -12.41 4.41 5.64
CA MET A 175 -11.52 3.24 5.64
C MET A 175 -11.74 2.38 6.88
N ASP A 176 -11.77 1.06 6.77
CA ASP A 176 -11.79 0.18 7.94
C ASP A 176 -10.36 -0.08 8.43
N ALA A 177 -9.44 -0.34 7.51
CA ALA A 177 -8.00 -0.36 7.80
C ALA A 177 -7.22 0.52 6.82
N LEU A 178 -6.10 1.06 7.28
CA LEU A 178 -5.23 1.93 6.49
C LEU A 178 -3.78 1.52 6.72
N VAL A 179 -3.07 1.24 5.64
CA VAL A 179 -1.66 0.88 5.61
C VAL A 179 -0.93 1.88 4.72
N THR A 180 0.21 2.40 5.16
CA THR A 180 1.19 3.02 4.24
C THR A 180 2.25 1.98 3.87
N ALA A 181 2.45 1.81 2.56
CA ALA A 181 3.42 0.89 1.99
C ALA A 181 4.68 1.59 1.49
N TRP A 182 4.75 2.93 1.62
CA TRP A 182 5.77 3.76 1.01
C TRP A 182 5.89 3.48 -0.50
N LEU A 183 7.11 3.27 -1.01
CA LEU A 183 7.38 2.72 -2.34
C LEU A 183 7.96 1.31 -2.18
N PRO A 184 7.14 0.24 -2.17
CA PRO A 184 7.56 -1.11 -1.81
C PRO A 184 8.39 -1.82 -2.90
N ARG A 185 8.66 -1.19 -4.05
CA ARG A 185 9.54 -1.73 -5.10
C ARG A 185 9.03 -3.07 -5.64
N THR A 186 9.91 -3.96 -6.11
CA THR A 186 9.53 -5.10 -6.95
C THR A 186 8.83 -6.24 -6.23
N GLU A 187 8.91 -6.31 -4.90
CA GLU A 187 8.51 -7.49 -4.13
C GLU A 187 7.16 -7.28 -3.42
N GLY A 188 6.08 -7.12 -4.20
CA GLY A 188 4.72 -6.89 -3.70
C GLY A 188 4.21 -7.99 -2.75
N GLN A 189 4.81 -9.18 -2.78
CA GLN A 189 4.55 -10.27 -1.84
C GLN A 189 4.76 -9.85 -0.38
N GLY A 190 5.69 -8.93 -0.09
CA GLY A 190 5.90 -8.41 1.26
C GLY A 190 4.70 -7.61 1.79
N VAL A 191 3.87 -7.04 0.92
CA VAL A 191 2.62 -6.39 1.29
C VAL A 191 1.58 -7.44 1.70
N ALA A 192 1.41 -8.49 0.89
CA ALA A 192 0.47 -9.56 1.18
C ALA A 192 0.83 -10.35 2.45
N ASP A 193 2.13 -10.56 2.72
CA ASP A 193 2.65 -11.22 3.92
C ASP A 193 2.02 -10.69 5.23
N VAL A 194 1.88 -9.37 5.35
CA VAL A 194 1.32 -8.72 6.56
C VAL A 194 -0.19 -8.50 6.47
N LEU A 195 -0.74 -8.29 5.28
CA LEU A 195 -2.18 -8.17 5.10
C LEU A 195 -2.92 -9.47 5.48
N PHE A 196 -2.32 -10.62 5.21
CA PHE A 196 -2.90 -11.94 5.48
C PHE A 196 -2.30 -12.65 6.71
N GLY A 197 -1.47 -11.95 7.49
CA GLY A 197 -1.01 -12.42 8.80
C GLY A 197 0.02 -13.55 8.78
N ASP A 198 0.74 -13.76 7.67
CA ASP A 198 1.95 -14.59 7.69
C ASP A 198 3.04 -13.94 8.55
N TYR A 199 3.02 -12.61 8.62
CA TYR A 199 3.83 -11.79 9.51
C TYR A 199 2.96 -10.71 10.18
N GLY A 200 3.40 -10.24 11.35
CA GLY A 200 2.80 -9.09 12.01
C GLY A 200 3.29 -7.76 11.44
N PHE A 201 2.44 -6.73 11.46
CA PHE A 201 2.88 -5.35 11.23
C PHE A 201 3.83 -4.92 12.36
N THR A 202 4.99 -4.39 11.99
CA THR A 202 6.02 -3.93 12.94
C THR A 202 6.58 -2.55 12.61
N GLY A 203 6.35 -2.06 11.39
CA GLY A 203 6.83 -0.75 10.94
C GLY A 203 6.28 0.39 11.80
N LYS A 204 7.11 1.42 11.95
CA LYS A 204 6.78 2.67 12.64
C LYS A 204 7.07 3.84 11.71
N LEU A 205 6.26 4.90 11.79
CA LEU A 205 6.45 6.10 10.99
C LEU A 205 7.82 6.73 11.26
N SER A 206 8.66 6.80 10.23
CA SER A 206 9.94 7.53 10.26
C SER A 206 9.78 9.03 9.98
N ARG A 207 8.54 9.49 9.69
CA ARG A 207 8.19 10.89 9.50
C ARG A 207 6.86 11.19 10.16
N THR A 208 6.69 12.43 10.61
CA THR A 208 5.42 12.97 11.08
C THR A 208 4.38 12.94 9.96
N TRP A 209 3.17 12.46 10.24
CA TRP A 209 2.02 12.62 9.35
C TRP A 209 1.22 13.86 9.75
N PHE A 210 1.13 14.85 8.87
CA PHE A 210 0.42 16.11 9.13
C PHE A 210 -1.11 15.97 8.97
N LYS A 211 -1.87 16.86 9.58
CA LYS A 211 -3.33 17.00 9.37
C LYS A 211 -3.61 17.82 8.11
N SER A 212 -2.99 19.01 8.01
CA SER A 212 -3.02 19.90 6.84
C SER A 212 -1.62 20.27 6.39
N VAL A 213 -1.45 20.55 5.10
CA VAL A 213 -0.20 21.09 4.54
C VAL A 213 0.14 22.47 5.11
N ASP A 214 -0.84 23.21 5.63
CA ASP A 214 -0.63 24.51 6.29
C ASP A 214 0.18 24.40 7.58
N GLN A 215 0.31 23.20 8.16
CA GLN A 215 1.16 22.95 9.32
C GLN A 215 2.64 22.86 8.94
N LEU A 216 2.98 22.74 7.65
CA LEU A 216 4.35 22.49 7.23
C LEU A 216 5.20 23.77 7.24
N PRO A 217 6.49 23.70 7.65
CA PRO A 217 7.17 22.51 8.18
C PRO A 217 6.82 22.20 9.64
N MET A 218 6.54 20.93 9.96
CA MET A 218 6.29 20.45 11.32
C MET A 218 6.98 19.11 11.58
N ASN A 219 7.86 19.08 12.57
CA ASN A 219 8.69 17.93 12.92
C ASN A 219 8.60 17.60 14.42
N VAL A 220 8.95 16.36 14.76
CA VAL A 220 9.00 15.92 16.16
C VAL A 220 9.97 16.81 16.96
N GLY A 221 9.49 17.34 18.09
CA GLY A 221 10.23 18.29 18.92
C GLY A 221 9.86 19.76 18.71
N ASP A 222 9.12 20.11 17.65
CA ASP A 222 8.64 21.47 17.45
C ASP A 222 7.61 21.89 18.53
N LYS A 223 7.60 23.18 18.90
CA LYS A 223 6.66 23.70 19.93
C LYS A 223 5.19 23.60 19.50
N HIS A 224 4.93 23.64 18.20
CA HIS A 224 3.59 23.59 17.59
C HIS A 224 3.28 22.19 17.00
N TYR A 225 3.91 21.13 17.56
CA TYR A 225 3.76 19.77 17.06
C TYR A 225 2.35 19.20 17.31
N ASP A 226 1.50 19.21 16.28
CA ASP A 226 0.13 18.70 16.30
C ASP A 226 -0.14 17.73 15.12
N PRO A 227 0.44 16.52 15.14
CA PRO A 227 0.36 15.60 14.02
C PRO A 227 -0.98 14.85 13.94
N LEU A 228 -1.33 14.39 12.74
CA LEU A 228 -2.38 13.39 12.52
C LEU A 228 -1.93 12.02 13.05
N PHE A 229 -0.72 11.62 12.68
CA PHE A 229 -0.02 10.48 13.27
C PHE A 229 1.40 10.92 13.65
N PRO A 230 1.78 10.77 14.93
CA PRO A 230 3.10 11.23 15.39
C PRO A 230 4.23 10.37 14.81
N PHE A 231 5.44 10.92 14.81
CA PHE A 231 6.66 10.16 14.56
C PHE A 231 6.71 8.93 15.48
N GLY A 232 7.12 7.78 14.94
CA GLY A 232 7.15 6.51 15.66
C GLY A 232 5.79 5.83 15.82
N PHE A 233 4.70 6.40 15.29
CA PHE A 233 3.39 5.74 15.30
C PHE A 233 3.35 4.52 14.38
N GLY A 234 2.58 3.51 14.76
CA GLY A 234 2.32 2.33 13.94
C GLY A 234 1.67 1.24 14.77
N LEU A 235 0.49 0.79 14.37
CA LEU A 235 -0.18 -0.34 15.02
C LEU A 235 0.52 -1.65 14.68
N THR A 236 0.34 -2.65 15.51
CA THR A 236 0.91 -3.99 15.33
C THR A 236 -0.19 -5.02 15.12
N THR A 237 0.15 -6.13 14.48
CA THR A 237 -0.70 -7.33 14.42
C THR A 237 0.12 -8.54 14.83
N GLU A 238 -0.55 -9.59 15.30
CA GLU A 238 0.08 -10.88 15.58
C GLU A 238 0.06 -11.76 14.33
N VAL A 239 0.98 -12.74 14.30
CA VAL A 239 1.01 -13.77 13.26
C VAL A 239 -0.17 -14.72 13.47
N LEU A 240 -0.85 -15.12 12.39
CA LEU A 240 -1.86 -16.16 12.47
C LEU A 240 -1.16 -17.51 12.66
N ASN A 241 -1.35 -18.13 13.83
CA ASN A 241 -0.93 -19.52 14.04
C ASN A 241 -1.74 -20.41 13.09
N LYS A 242 -1.04 -21.17 12.24
CA LYS A 242 -1.65 -22.14 11.32
C LYS A 242 -2.23 -23.33 12.08
#